data_AF-D4S2Z7-F1
#
_entry.id   AF-D4S2Z7-F1
#
_cell.length_a   1.000
_cell.length_b   1.000
_cell.length_c   1.000
_cell.angle_alpha   90.00
_cell.angle_beta   90.00
_cell.angle_gamma   90.00
#
_symmetry.space_group_name_H-M   'P 1'
#
loop_
_entity.id
_entity.type
_entity.pdbx_description
1 polymer ?
#
loop_
_entity_poly.entity_id
_entity_poly.type
_entity_poly.pdbx_seq_one_letter_code
_entity_poly.pdbx_strand_id
1 'polypeptide(L)'
;MDEILVEMYLPASGKTYDIKIPYNAKIYTLTNMLAKAMTELSEGEFKDNGNSVLVDRDTGNIFDINFSVYELGLENGSKLMLI
;
A
#
# COMPACT_ATOMS: atom_id res chain seq x y z
N MET A 1 10.08 -17.11 -2.56
CA MET A 1 8.85 -16.34 -2.29
C MET A 1 9.35 -15.07 -1.63
N ASP A 2 9.52 -14.04 -2.43
CA ASP A 2 10.13 -12.80 -1.97
C ASP A 2 9.01 -11.87 -1.51
N GLU A 3 9.02 -11.55 -0.23
CA GLU A 3 8.18 -10.55 0.40
C GLU A 3 9.09 -9.45 0.92
N ILE A 4 8.60 -8.21 0.89
CA ILE A 4 9.30 -7.06 1.48
C ILE A 4 8.43 -6.46 2.58
N LEU A 5 9.06 -5.90 3.61
CA LEU A 5 8.41 -5.16 4.68
C LEU A 5 8.35 -3.68 4.31
N VAL A 6 7.17 -3.09 4.30
CA VAL A 6 6.95 -1.67 3.97
C VAL A 6 6.21 -0.97 5.08
N GLU A 7 6.43 0.34 5.21
CA GLU A 7 5.68 1.21 6.11
C GLU A 7 4.45 1.76 5.38
N MET A 8 3.24 1.34 5.77
CA MET A 8 1.99 1.84 5.21
C MET A 8 1.36 2.90 6.11
N TYR A 9 1.27 4.12 5.61
CA TYR A 9 0.59 5.23 6.27
C TYR A 9 -0.86 5.38 5.79
N LEU A 10 -1.78 5.51 6.75
CA LEU A 10 -3.19 5.82 6.49
C LEU A 10 -3.49 7.25 6.93
N PRO A 11 -3.67 8.19 6.01
CA PRO A 11 -4.00 9.58 6.36
C PRO A 11 -5.33 9.70 7.12
N ALA A 12 -6.30 8.85 6.78
CA ALA A 12 -7.64 8.87 7.38
C ALA A 12 -7.64 8.62 8.90
N SER A 13 -6.68 7.81 9.40
CA SER A 13 -6.53 7.51 10.84
C SER A 13 -5.26 8.11 11.46
N GLY A 14 -4.36 8.67 10.65
CA GLY A 14 -3.04 9.13 11.08
C GLY A 14 -2.10 8.00 11.54
N LYS A 15 -2.46 6.73 11.31
CA LYS A 15 -1.70 5.55 11.77
C LYS A 15 -0.73 5.06 10.69
N THR A 16 0.36 4.44 11.13
CA THR A 16 1.32 3.75 10.27
C THR A 16 1.39 2.29 10.68
N TYR A 17 1.47 1.38 9.71
CA TYR A 17 1.52 -0.07 9.90
C TYR A 17 2.69 -0.66 9.14
N ASP A 18 3.39 -1.61 9.76
CA ASP A 18 4.41 -2.41 9.07
C ASP A 18 3.75 -3.63 8.42
N ILE A 19 3.87 -3.75 7.10
CA ILE A 19 3.16 -4.77 6.32
C ILE A 19 4.13 -5.52 5.43
N LYS A 20 4.01 -6.85 5.39
CA LYS A 20 4.68 -7.67 4.40
C LYS A 20 3.87 -7.71 3.11
N ILE A 21 4.50 -7.35 2.02
CA ILE A 21 3.88 -7.39 0.69
C ILE A 21 4.67 -8.31 -0.25
N PRO A 22 3.97 -9.06 -1.13
CA PRO A 22 4.62 -9.91 -2.12
C PRO A 22 5.37 -9.08 -3.17
N TYR A 23 6.67 -9.33 -3.33
CA TYR A 23 7.58 -8.58 -4.20
C TYR A 23 7.25 -8.69 -5.70
N ASN A 24 6.58 -9.78 -6.09
CA ASN A 24 6.18 -10.03 -7.48
C ASN A 24 4.72 -9.64 -7.79
N ALA A 25 3.97 -9.12 -6.81
CA ALA A 25 2.58 -8.75 -7.06
C ALA A 25 2.46 -7.47 -7.88
N LYS A 26 1.43 -7.42 -8.73
CA LYS A 26 1.01 -6.20 -9.43
C LYS A 26 0.37 -5.23 -8.45
N ILE A 27 0.65 -3.93 -8.63
CA ILE A 27 0.14 -2.86 -7.75
C ILE A 27 -1.39 -2.85 -7.72
N TYR A 28 -2.07 -3.10 -8.84
CA TYR A 28 -3.54 -3.22 -8.85
C TYR A 28 -4.04 -4.26 -7.82
N THR A 29 -3.48 -5.47 -7.84
CA THR A 29 -3.88 -6.55 -6.92
C THR A 29 -3.50 -6.20 -5.49
N LEU A 30 -2.30 -5.65 -5.30
CA LEU A 30 -1.79 -5.27 -3.99
C LEU A 30 -2.65 -4.18 -3.34
N THR A 31 -3.03 -3.15 -4.10
CA THR A 31 -3.87 -2.03 -3.63
C THR A 31 -5.22 -2.55 -3.13
N ASN A 32 -5.87 -3.42 -3.90
CA ASN A 32 -7.15 -4.01 -3.51
C ASN A 32 -7.05 -4.89 -2.26
N MET A 33 -5.94 -5.64 -2.10
CA MET A 33 -5.70 -6.46 -0.90
C MET A 33 -5.48 -5.59 0.33
N LEU A 34 -4.65 -4.55 0.21
CA LEU A 34 -4.32 -3.64 1.29
C LEU A 34 -5.54 -2.81 1.70
N ALA A 35 -6.33 -2.28 0.76
CA ALA A 35 -7.53 -1.50 1.08
C ALA A 35 -8.54 -2.28 1.92
N LYS A 36 -8.75 -3.56 1.63
CA LYS A 36 -9.58 -4.44 2.45
C LYS A 36 -8.99 -4.64 3.84
N ALA A 37 -7.73 -5.03 3.92
CA ALA A 37 -7.05 -5.26 5.20
C ALA A 37 -7.04 -3.99 6.07
N MET A 38 -6.81 -2.83 5.46
CA MET A 38 -6.78 -1.55 6.15
C MET A 38 -8.16 -1.09 6.61
N THR A 39 -9.22 -1.40 5.86
CA THR A 39 -10.60 -1.14 6.31
C THR A 39 -10.90 -1.92 7.60
N GLU A 40 -10.45 -3.17 7.69
CA GLU A 40 -10.61 -4.00 8.89
C GLU A 40 -9.71 -3.52 10.05
N LEU A 41 -8.43 -3.26 9.78
CA LEU A 41 -7.44 -2.84 10.79
C LEU A 41 -7.63 -1.43 11.34
N SER A 42 -8.29 -0.56 10.57
CA SER A 42 -8.59 0.81 10.99
C SER A 42 -9.92 0.94 11.73
N GLU A 43 -10.62 -0.18 12.01
CA GLU A 43 -11.94 -0.17 12.65
C GLU A 43 -12.95 0.74 11.92
N GLY A 44 -12.80 0.88 10.60
CA GLY A 44 -13.66 1.71 9.75
C GLY A 44 -13.28 3.19 9.66
N GLU A 45 -12.15 3.63 10.23
CA GLU A 45 -11.59 4.98 9.99
C GLU A 45 -11.13 5.16 8.54
N PHE A 46 -10.62 4.10 7.92
CA PHE A 46 -10.45 4.00 6.47
C PHE A 46 -11.56 3.11 5.90
N LYS A 47 -12.18 3.55 4.80
CA LYS A 47 -13.20 2.78 4.08
C LYS A 47 -12.84 2.72 2.63
N ASP A 48 -12.49 1.52 2.16
CA ASP A 48 -12.34 1.27 0.74
C ASP A 48 -13.67 1.54 0.00
N ASN A 49 -13.60 2.38 -1.02
CA ASN A 49 -14.71 2.70 -1.91
C ASN A 49 -14.49 2.17 -3.34
N GLY A 50 -13.45 1.35 -3.54
CA GLY A 50 -13.08 0.79 -4.84
C GLY A 50 -12.17 1.69 -5.69
N ASN A 51 -11.84 2.90 -5.22
CA ASN A 51 -10.93 3.84 -5.89
C ASN A 51 -9.67 4.11 -5.06
N SER A 52 -9.34 3.22 -4.12
CA SER A 52 -8.15 3.35 -3.30
C SER A 52 -6.90 3.37 -4.18
N VAL A 53 -5.94 4.26 -3.87
CA VAL A 53 -4.68 4.39 -4.61
C VAL A 53 -3.48 4.24 -3.68
N LEU A 54 -2.45 3.57 -4.19
CA LEU A 54 -1.17 3.40 -3.53
C LEU A 54 -0.22 4.51 -4.00
N VAL A 55 0.37 5.21 -3.03
CA VAL A 55 1.18 6.41 -3.28
C VAL A 55 2.51 6.30 -2.54
N ASP A 56 3.58 6.78 -3.14
CA ASP A 56 4.86 6.99 -2.47
C ASP A 56 4.71 8.11 -1.44
N ARG A 57 5.00 7.81 -0.17
CA ARG A 57 4.74 8.76 0.92
C ARG A 57 5.70 9.96 0.90
N ASP A 58 6.94 9.77 0.44
CA ASP A 58 7.97 10.80 0.49
C ASP A 58 7.82 11.79 -0.68
N THR A 59 7.42 11.30 -1.85
CA THR A 59 7.29 12.10 -3.08
C THR A 59 5.86 12.49 -3.43
N GLY A 60 4.85 11.78 -2.91
CA GLY A 60 3.44 11.97 -3.26
C GLY A 60 3.07 11.41 -4.65
N ASN A 61 3.96 10.65 -5.29
CA ASN A 61 3.69 10.05 -6.60
C ASN A 61 2.78 8.84 -6.48
N ILE A 62 1.75 8.77 -7.33
CA ILE A 62 0.86 7.62 -7.42
C ILE A 62 1.60 6.50 -8.17
N PHE A 63 1.61 5.30 -7.60
CA PHE A 63 2.19 4.14 -8.27
C PHE A 63 1.31 3.69 -9.43
N ASP A 64 1.94 3.43 -10.58
CA ASP A 64 1.22 2.92 -11.75
C ASP A 64 0.82 1.45 -11.50
N ILE A 65 -0.50 1.22 -11.55
CA ILE A 65 -1.16 -0.04 -11.23
C ILE A 65 -0.74 -1.20 -12.14
N ASN A 66 -0.16 -0.91 -13.31
CA ASN A 66 0.26 -1.90 -14.30
C ASN A 66 1.62 -2.54 -13.98
N PHE A 67 2.41 -1.91 -13.10
CA PHE A 67 3.70 -2.42 -12.68
C PHE A 67 3.57 -3.30 -11.42
N SER A 68 4.60 -4.11 -11.19
CA SER A 68 4.79 -4.84 -9.95
C SER A 68 5.56 -4.01 -8.92
N VAL A 69 5.57 -4.51 -7.69
CA VAL A 69 6.40 -3.97 -6.59
C VAL A 69 7.87 -3.85 -7.00
N TYR A 70 8.46 -4.90 -7.60
CA TYR A 70 9.85 -4.87 -8.05
C TYR A 70 10.09 -3.91 -9.23
N GLU A 71 9.15 -3.79 -10.17
CA GLU A 71 9.29 -2.92 -11.35
C GLU A 71 9.32 -1.43 -10.94
N LEU A 72 8.67 -1.10 -9.82
CA LEU A 72 8.65 0.23 -9.24
C LEU A 72 9.82 0.51 -8.28
N GLY A 73 10.70 -0.47 -8.06
CA GLY A 73 11.87 -0.33 -7.19
C GLY A 73 11.53 -0.26 -5.70
N LEU A 74 10.37 -0.78 -5.29
CA LEU A 74 10.01 -0.87 -3.87
C LEU A 74 10.88 -1.90 -3.16
N GLU A 75 11.33 -1.56 -1.96
CA GLU A 75 12.25 -2.36 -1.16
C GLU A 75 11.85 -2.37 0.33
N ASN A 76 12.61 -3.08 1.15
CA ASN A 76 12.35 -3.10 2.59
C ASN A 76 12.50 -1.69 3.17
N GLY A 77 11.49 -1.23 3.91
CA GLY A 77 11.42 0.11 4.48
C GLY A 77 10.88 1.17 3.52
N SER A 78 10.46 0.81 2.30
CA SER A 78 9.73 1.76 1.45
C SER A 78 8.48 2.27 2.17
N LYS A 79 8.25 3.58 2.06
CA LYS A 79 7.13 4.26 2.73
C LYS A 79 6.00 4.50 1.74
N LEU A 80 4.87 3.86 2.02
CA LEU A 80 3.69 3.90 1.19
C LEU A 80 2.57 4.65 1.93
N MET A 81 1.65 5.20 1.16
CA MET A 81 0.43 5.82 1.65
C MET A 81 -0.75 5.25 0.87
N LEU A 82 -1.84 4.94 1.58
CA LEU A 82 -3.10 4.50 0.99
C LEU A 82 -4.15 5.60 1.13
N ILE A 83 -4.75 6.01 0.01
CA ILE A 83 -5.73 7.11 -0.09
C ILE A 83 -7.01 6.60 -0.74
#